data_AF-A0A2G6LIB3-F1
#
_entry.id   AF-A0A2G6LIB3-F1
#
_cell.length_a   1.000
_cell.length_b   1.000
_cell.length_c   1.000
_cell.angle_alpha   90.00
_cell.angle_beta   90.00
_cell.angle_gamma   90.00
#
_symmetry.space_group_name_H-M   'P 1'
#
loop_
_entity.id
_entity.type
_entity.pdbx_description
1 polymer ?
#
loop_
_entity_poly.entity_id
_entity_poly.type
_entity_poly.pdbx_seq_one_letter_code
_entity_poly.pdbx_strand_id
1 'polypeptide(L)'
;MVNIVFHYKTKMYINYYLNAVNQLSIALKVSEKFSVYPEIRALFPNLNFIRHIQDIRLKTSFISFEKQLSNEFVAIIWFVIELLKIQFNIEAILFYSFIGDIVGKRQSIDELFRFVGEIDCAISVASVKHQNELICKPVFTNENEINISDITHPLIEDCVPNSIHLNAKSLLLTGSNMSGKTTFIRMVALNSIM
;
A
#
# COMPACT_ATOMS: atom_id res chain seq x y z
N MET A 1 42.36 0.44 9.78
CA MET A 1 42.00 -0.62 8.81
C MET A 1 40.67 -1.28 9.15
N VAL A 2 40.51 -1.92 10.32
CA VAL A 2 39.27 -2.66 10.67
C VAL A 2 38.00 -1.79 10.64
N ASN A 3 38.00 -0.61 11.28
CA ASN A 3 36.83 0.30 11.26
C ASN A 3 36.47 0.76 9.85
N ILE A 4 37.45 0.99 8.98
CA ILE A 4 37.22 1.38 7.58
C ILE A 4 36.49 0.26 6.84
N VAL A 5 36.98 -0.98 6.96
CA VAL A 5 36.35 -2.15 6.32
C VAL A 5 34.92 -2.33 6.85
N PHE A 6 34.72 -2.19 8.16
CA PHE A 6 33.41 -2.33 8.78
C PHE A 6 32.44 -1.22 8.36
N HIS A 7 32.90 0.03 8.31
CA HIS A 7 32.14 1.19 7.85
C HIS A 7 31.64 1.00 6.42
N TYR A 8 32.55 0.73 5.47
CA TYR A 8 32.16 0.56 4.07
C TYR A 8 31.28 -0.66 3.84
N LYS A 9 31.50 -1.76 4.56
CA LYS A 9 30.61 -2.93 4.51
C LYS A 9 29.21 -2.58 5.02
N THR A 10 29.11 -1.88 6.14
CA THR A 10 27.83 -1.43 6.72
C THR A 10 27.11 -0.44 5.81
N LYS A 11 27.85 0.48 5.20
CA LYS A 11 27.35 1.47 4.23
C LYS A 11 26.68 0.82 3.02
N MET A 12 27.21 -0.31 2.52
CA MET A 12 26.55 -1.09 1.47
C MET A 12 25.19 -1.65 1.91
N TYR A 13 25.09 -2.23 3.11
CA TYR A 13 23.81 -2.73 3.64
C TYR A 13 22.82 -1.60 3.86
N ILE A 14 23.28 -0.50 4.43
CA ILE A 14 22.48 0.71 4.64
C ILE A 14 21.86 1.18 3.31
N ASN A 15 22.68 1.28 2.24
CA ASN A 15 22.19 1.67 0.92
C ASN A 15 21.17 0.70 0.33
N TYR A 16 21.27 -0.60 0.64
CA TYR A 16 20.26 -1.57 0.24
C TYR A 16 18.91 -1.31 0.92
N TYR A 17 18.90 -1.00 2.22
CA TYR A 17 17.66 -0.76 2.98
C TYR A 17 17.11 0.66 2.86
N LEU A 18 17.90 1.63 2.36
CA LEU A 18 17.50 3.03 2.22
C LEU A 18 16.15 3.20 1.50
N ASN A 19 15.90 2.41 0.46
CA ASN A 19 14.63 2.48 -0.27
C ASN A 19 13.44 2.09 0.61
N ALA A 20 13.53 0.97 1.34
CA ALA A 20 12.47 0.52 2.24
C ALA A 20 12.18 1.55 3.34
N VAL A 21 13.25 2.13 3.88
CA VAL A 21 13.20 3.17 4.90
C VAL A 21 12.51 4.44 4.39
N ASN A 22 12.82 4.87 3.16
CA ASN A 22 12.16 5.99 2.53
C ASN A 22 10.66 5.73 2.31
N GLN A 23 10.29 4.52 1.89
CA GLN A 23 8.88 4.14 1.72
C GLN A 23 8.11 4.16 3.05
N LEU A 24 8.72 3.67 4.13
CA LEU A 24 8.13 3.76 5.48
C LEU A 24 7.89 5.21 5.90
N SER A 25 8.84 6.11 5.62
CA SER A 25 8.71 7.54 5.90
C SER A 25 7.58 8.20 5.10
N ILE A 26 7.45 7.85 3.81
CA ILE A 26 6.35 8.32 2.95
C ILE A 26 5.00 7.81 3.48
N ALA A 27 4.89 6.52 3.78
CA ALA A 27 3.68 5.91 4.32
C ALA A 27 3.24 6.60 5.62
N LEU A 28 4.18 6.86 6.54
CA LEU A 28 3.90 7.59 7.78
C LEU A 28 3.38 9.00 7.48
N LYS A 29 4.04 9.76 6.61
CA LYS A 29 3.61 11.12 6.23
C LYS A 29 2.22 11.14 5.60
N VAL A 30 1.91 10.15 4.77
CA VAL A 30 0.58 9.97 4.17
C VAL A 30 -0.46 9.64 5.25
N SER A 31 -0.13 8.74 6.17
CA SER A 31 -1.03 8.38 7.28
C SER A 31 -1.34 9.57 8.20
N GLU A 32 -0.34 10.43 8.48
CA GLU A 32 -0.53 11.67 9.23
C GLU A 32 -1.53 12.60 8.53
N LYS A 33 -1.42 12.75 7.21
CA LYS A 33 -2.38 13.54 6.42
C LYS A 33 -3.78 12.95 6.46
N PHE A 34 -3.93 11.64 6.24
CA PHE A 34 -5.23 10.97 6.29
C PHE A 34 -5.88 11.05 7.67
N SER A 35 -5.07 10.98 8.72
CA SER A 35 -5.55 11.08 10.09
C SER A 35 -6.18 12.43 10.43
N VAL A 36 -6.08 13.47 9.59
CA VAL A 36 -6.72 14.77 9.85
C VAL A 36 -8.20 14.75 9.47
N TYR A 37 -8.60 13.90 8.52
CA TYR A 37 -9.98 13.85 8.03
C TYR A 37 -10.91 13.19 9.07
N PRO A 38 -12.01 13.86 9.47
CA PRO A 38 -12.92 13.33 10.49
C PRO A 38 -13.63 12.05 10.03
N GLU A 39 -13.95 11.93 8.74
CA GLU A 39 -14.58 10.74 8.16
C GLU A 39 -13.68 9.52 8.31
N ILE A 40 -12.37 9.68 8.05
CA ILE A 40 -11.39 8.60 8.18
C ILE A 40 -11.22 8.22 9.65
N ARG A 41 -11.18 9.18 10.58
CA ARG A 41 -11.11 8.88 12.02
C ARG A 41 -12.32 8.10 12.53
N ALA A 42 -13.50 8.33 11.97
CA ALA A 42 -14.70 7.59 12.35
C ALA A 42 -14.62 6.12 11.93
N LEU A 43 -13.99 5.81 10.78
CA LEU A 43 -13.76 4.43 10.34
C LEU A 43 -12.59 3.74 11.06
N PHE A 44 -11.56 4.50 11.45
CA PHE A 44 -10.35 3.97 12.07
C PHE A 44 -10.15 4.52 13.50
N PRO A 45 -10.70 3.86 14.53
CA PRO A 45 -10.68 4.39 15.90
C PRO A 45 -9.31 4.32 16.58
N ASN A 46 -8.40 3.43 16.13
CA ASN A 46 -7.07 3.28 16.70
C ASN A 46 -5.99 3.76 15.72
N LEU A 47 -5.44 4.95 15.98
CA LEU A 47 -4.36 5.56 15.20
C LEU A 47 -3.07 5.72 16.03
N ASN A 48 -2.96 4.98 17.14
CA ASN A 48 -1.80 5.09 18.04
C ASN A 48 -0.50 4.68 17.37
N PHE A 49 -0.56 3.80 16.37
CA PHE A 49 0.60 3.36 15.57
C PHE A 49 1.37 4.53 14.95
N ILE A 50 0.70 5.62 14.57
CA ILE A 50 1.35 6.80 13.98
C ILE A 50 2.35 7.39 14.98
N ARG A 51 1.93 7.58 16.24
CA ARG A 51 2.80 8.10 17.31
C ARG A 51 3.94 7.15 17.64
N HIS A 52 3.68 5.84 17.67
CA HIS A 52 4.71 4.84 17.98
C HIS A 52 5.82 4.79 16.91
N ILE A 53 5.52 5.14 15.66
CA ILE A 53 6.47 5.07 14.54
C ILE A 53 7.16 6.42 14.28
N GLN A 54 6.67 7.52 14.86
CA GLN A 54 7.24 8.87 14.65
C GLN A 54 8.72 8.97 15.00
N ASP A 55 9.21 8.28 16.03
CA ASP A 55 10.64 8.30 16.40
C ASP A 55 11.55 7.68 15.33
N ILE A 56 11.02 6.75 14.52
CA ILE A 56 11.75 6.07 13.45
C ILE A 56 12.12 7.08 12.34
N ARG A 57 11.29 8.11 12.13
CA ARG A 57 11.45 9.13 11.09
C ARG A 57 12.73 9.97 11.24
N LEU A 58 13.23 10.17 12.45
CA LEU A 58 14.40 11.04 12.69
C LEU A 58 15.72 10.37 12.28
N LYS A 59 15.79 9.03 12.36
CA LYS A 59 17.03 8.27 12.11
C LYS A 59 17.33 8.08 10.62
N THR A 60 16.36 8.28 9.75
CA THR A 60 16.47 8.03 8.29
C THR A 60 17.14 9.19 7.56
N SER A 61 16.95 10.43 8.03
CA SER A 61 17.55 11.66 7.49
C SER A 61 19.09 11.65 7.54
N PHE A 62 19.67 11.00 8.55
CA PHE A 62 21.13 10.87 8.70
C PHE A 62 21.77 10.04 7.58
N ILE A 63 21.02 9.10 7.01
CA ILE A 63 21.52 8.14 6.02
C ILE A 63 21.42 8.72 4.59
N SER A 64 20.41 9.55 4.32
CA SER A 64 20.19 10.14 3.00
C SER A 64 21.07 11.35 2.65
N PHE A 65 21.93 11.82 3.57
CA PHE A 65 22.63 13.11 3.45
C PHE A 65 23.81 13.12 2.44
N GLU A 66 24.02 12.07 1.65
CA GLU A 66 25.22 11.97 0.81
C GLU A 66 25.13 12.63 -0.57
N LYS A 67 23.96 13.11 -1.00
CA LYS A 67 23.72 13.37 -2.43
C LYS A 67 23.83 14.81 -2.95
N GLN A 68 24.26 15.80 -2.16
CA GLN A 68 24.37 17.16 -2.68
C GLN A 68 25.56 17.93 -2.09
N LEU A 69 26.70 17.86 -2.77
CA LEU A 69 27.86 18.70 -2.51
C LEU A 69 28.36 19.26 -3.83
N SER A 70 27.97 20.50 -4.14
CA SER A 70 28.42 21.24 -5.32
C SER A 70 29.56 22.23 -5.02
N ASN A 71 29.98 22.34 -3.76
CA ASN A 71 30.87 23.40 -3.29
C ASN A 71 32.13 22.82 -2.63
N GLU A 72 33.32 23.25 -3.06
CA GLU A 72 34.61 22.69 -2.65
C GLU A 72 34.86 22.81 -1.14
N PHE A 73 34.43 23.92 -0.53
CA PHE A 73 34.51 24.11 0.93
C PHE A 73 33.68 23.09 1.72
N VAL A 74 32.51 22.71 1.19
CA VAL A 74 31.62 21.76 1.86
C VAL A 74 32.17 20.33 1.72
N ALA A 75 32.95 20.04 0.67
CA ALA A 75 33.62 18.75 0.52
C ALA A 75 34.68 18.49 1.61
N ILE A 76 35.44 19.51 2.01
CA ILE A 76 36.44 19.40 3.10
C ILE A 76 35.74 19.12 4.44
N ILE A 77 34.67 19.86 4.75
CA ILE A 77 33.88 19.65 5.96
C ILE A 77 33.28 18.24 5.96
N TRP A 78 32.76 17.78 4.82
CA TRP A 78 32.22 16.44 4.68
C TRP A 78 33.27 15.36 4.90
N PHE A 79 34.48 15.53 4.38
CA PHE A 79 35.58 14.60 4.59
C PHE A 79 35.93 14.45 6.07
N VAL A 80 35.99 15.57 6.81
CA VAL A 80 36.22 15.55 8.27
C VAL A 80 35.08 14.82 8.99
N ILE A 81 33.82 15.06 8.62
CA ILE A 81 32.66 14.36 9.18
C ILE A 81 32.73 12.86 8.87
N GLU A 82 33.10 12.47 7.66
CA GLU A 82 33.21 11.07 7.24
C GLU A 82 34.32 10.35 8.03
N LEU A 83 35.45 11.01 8.28
CA LEU A 83 36.51 10.46 9.15
C LEU A 83 36.02 10.25 10.59
N LEU A 84 35.24 11.18 11.14
CA LEU A 84 34.64 11.00 12.48
C LEU A 84 33.65 9.84 12.49
N LYS A 85 32.80 9.72 11.46
CA LYS A 85 31.86 8.60 11.32
C LYS A 85 32.58 7.26 11.26
N ILE A 86 33.66 7.17 10.48
CA ILE A 86 34.50 5.96 10.38
C ILE A 86 35.16 5.65 11.72
N GLN A 87 35.72 6.65 12.39
CA GLN A 87 36.45 6.46 13.65
C GLN A 87 35.54 5.89 14.74
N PHE A 88 34.33 6.42 14.86
CA PHE A 88 33.36 6.03 15.88
C PHE A 88 32.33 5.00 15.41
N ASN A 89 32.41 4.53 14.15
CA ASN A 89 31.42 3.65 13.51
C ASN A 89 29.96 4.12 13.70
N ILE A 90 29.73 5.44 13.65
CA ILE A 90 28.44 6.07 13.99
C ILE A 90 27.31 5.49 13.13
N GLU A 91 27.56 5.33 11.82
CA GLU A 91 26.56 4.80 10.89
C GLU A 91 26.14 3.38 11.23
N ALA A 92 27.08 2.52 11.63
CA ALA A 92 26.76 1.15 12.02
C ALA A 92 25.93 1.11 13.31
N ILE A 93 26.31 1.88 14.33
CA ILE A 93 25.56 1.96 15.59
C ILE A 93 24.13 2.45 15.34
N LEU A 94 23.98 3.52 14.57
CA LEU A 94 22.68 4.08 14.23
C LEU A 94 21.84 3.09 13.41
N PHE A 95 22.46 2.40 12.44
CA PHE A 95 21.77 1.43 11.60
C PHE A 95 21.25 0.24 12.42
N TYR A 96 22.07 -0.37 13.27
CA TYR A 96 21.60 -1.49 14.10
C TYR A 96 20.56 -1.06 15.14
N SER A 97 20.71 0.12 15.75
CA SER A 97 19.67 0.68 16.62
C SER A 97 18.35 0.87 15.87
N PHE A 98 18.41 1.39 14.65
CA PHE A 98 17.25 1.60 13.80
C PHE A 98 16.58 0.29 13.38
N ILE A 99 17.34 -0.73 13.01
CA ILE A 99 16.80 -2.07 12.74
C ILE A 99 16.11 -2.63 14.00
N GLY A 100 16.71 -2.46 15.17
CA GLY A 100 16.09 -2.83 16.45
C GLY A 100 14.74 -2.16 16.66
N ASP A 101 14.63 -0.86 16.37
CA ASP A 101 13.37 -0.12 16.47
C ASP A 101 12.32 -0.63 15.49
N ILE A 102 12.70 -0.90 14.24
CA ILE A 102 11.79 -1.47 13.22
C ILE A 102 11.24 -2.83 13.68
N VAL A 103 12.12 -3.70 14.16
CA VAL A 103 11.73 -5.04 14.63
C VAL A 103 10.82 -4.94 15.85
N GLY A 104 11.16 -4.06 16.81
CA GLY A 104 10.35 -3.83 18.01
C GLY A 104 8.98 -3.21 17.72
N LYS A 105 8.86 -2.41 16.65
CA LYS A 105 7.63 -1.70 16.25
C LYS A 105 6.91 -2.37 15.07
N ARG A 106 7.25 -3.64 14.75
CA ARG A 106 6.73 -4.37 13.58
C ARG A 106 5.20 -4.35 13.49
N GLN A 107 4.50 -4.54 14.61
CA GLN A 107 3.04 -4.53 14.63
C GLN A 107 2.47 -3.18 14.21
N SER A 108 3.00 -2.08 14.75
CA SER A 108 2.58 -0.73 14.37
C SER A 108 2.87 -0.44 12.90
N ILE A 109 3.99 -0.95 12.37
CA ILE A 109 4.31 -0.83 10.94
C ILE A 109 3.31 -1.60 10.08
N ASP A 110 2.88 -2.80 10.49
CA ASP A 110 1.83 -3.56 9.80
C ASP A 110 0.50 -2.80 9.81
N GLU A 111 0.10 -2.24 10.96
CA GLU A 111 -1.09 -1.40 11.09
C GLU A 111 -1.04 -0.16 10.20
N LEU A 112 0.13 0.49 10.10
CA LEU A 112 0.35 1.61 9.18
C LEU A 112 0.10 1.21 7.72
N PHE A 113 0.66 0.08 7.27
CA PHE A 113 0.47 -0.38 5.90
C PHE A 113 -0.98 -0.80 5.61
N ARG A 114 -1.65 -1.46 6.55
CA ARG A 114 -3.08 -1.78 6.43
C ARG A 114 -3.94 -0.53 6.32
N PHE A 115 -3.70 0.45 7.20
CA PHE A 115 -4.44 1.71 7.19
C PHE A 115 -4.32 2.44 5.85
N VAL A 116 -3.09 2.58 5.33
CA VAL A 116 -2.87 3.21 4.01
C VAL A 116 -3.48 2.37 2.89
N GLY A 117 -3.33 1.04 2.94
CA GLY A 117 -3.83 0.12 1.92
C GLY A 117 -5.36 0.05 1.84
N GLU A 118 -6.06 0.12 2.97
CA GLU A 118 -7.53 0.14 3.00
C GLU A 118 -8.08 1.43 2.36
N ILE A 119 -7.45 2.58 2.65
CA ILE A 119 -7.81 3.85 2.04
C ILE A 119 -7.55 3.83 0.53
N ASP A 120 -6.38 3.32 0.12
CA ASP A 120 -6.01 3.20 -1.30
C ASP A 120 -6.96 2.27 -2.07
N CYS A 121 -7.34 1.15 -1.45
CA CYS A 121 -8.34 0.23 -2.00
C CYS A 121 -9.71 0.91 -2.14
N ALA A 122 -10.16 1.64 -1.11
CA ALA A 122 -11.43 2.37 -1.15
C ALA A 122 -11.44 3.44 -2.25
N ILE A 123 -10.34 4.20 -2.42
CA ILE A 123 -10.18 5.19 -3.50
C ILE A 123 -10.21 4.50 -4.86
N SER A 124 -9.55 3.35 -5.00
CA SER A 124 -9.52 2.57 -6.24
C SER A 124 -10.93 2.10 -6.63
N VAL A 125 -11.69 1.54 -5.68
CA VAL A 125 -13.09 1.13 -5.89
C VAL A 125 -13.97 2.34 -6.25
N ALA A 126 -13.80 3.46 -5.55
CA ALA A 126 -14.54 4.68 -5.85
C ALA A 126 -14.22 5.23 -7.26
N SER A 127 -12.95 5.17 -7.68
CA SER A 127 -12.51 5.60 -9.00
C SER A 127 -13.14 4.75 -10.11
N VAL A 128 -13.15 3.43 -9.94
CA VAL A 128 -13.80 2.50 -10.89
C VAL A 128 -15.30 2.77 -10.99
N LYS A 129 -15.98 2.98 -9.85
CA LYS A 129 -17.41 3.34 -9.82
C LYS A 129 -17.71 4.68 -10.48
N HIS A 130 -16.80 5.64 -10.37
CA HIS A 130 -16.98 6.96 -10.97
C HIS A 130 -16.80 6.94 -12.50
N GLN A 131 -15.89 6.11 -13.01
CA GLN A 131 -15.63 6.02 -14.45
C GLN A 131 -16.67 5.20 -15.22
N ASN A 132 -17.42 4.33 -14.54
CA ASN A 132 -18.36 3.43 -15.17
C ASN A 132 -19.78 3.60 -14.60
N GLU A 133 -20.65 4.25 -15.37
CA GLU A 133 -22.05 4.52 -15.00
C GLU A 133 -22.88 3.23 -14.81
N LEU A 134 -22.38 2.07 -15.23
CA LEU A 134 -23.06 0.79 -15.16
C LEU A 134 -22.78 -0.01 -13.88
N ILE A 135 -22.03 0.54 -12.92
CA ILE A 135 -21.72 -0.14 -11.65
C ILE A 135 -22.70 0.29 -10.55
N CYS A 136 -23.41 -0.68 -9.97
CA CYS A 136 -24.32 -0.46 -8.85
C CYS A 136 -23.74 -1.00 -7.52
N LYS A 137 -24.41 -0.69 -6.40
CA LYS A 137 -24.11 -1.31 -5.10
C LYS A 137 -25.02 -2.54 -4.93
N PRO A 138 -24.47 -3.76 -4.78
CA PRO A 138 -25.30 -4.94 -4.56
C PRO A 138 -26.01 -4.87 -3.21
N VAL A 139 -27.18 -5.50 -3.15
CA VAL A 139 -27.96 -5.69 -1.91
C VAL A 139 -27.91 -7.16 -1.57
N PHE A 140 -27.33 -7.48 -0.42
CA PHE A 140 -27.29 -8.85 0.09
C PHE A 140 -28.57 -9.16 0.87
N THR A 141 -29.17 -10.30 0.59
CA THR A 141 -30.35 -10.82 1.30
C THR A 141 -30.02 -12.17 1.94
N ASN A 142 -30.78 -12.57 2.96
CA ASN A 142 -30.63 -13.90 3.58
C ASN A 142 -31.44 -14.98 2.84
N GLU A 143 -32.19 -14.59 1.81
CA GLU A 143 -32.99 -15.49 1.00
C GLU A 143 -32.12 -16.13 -0.08
N ASN A 144 -32.49 -17.33 -0.53
CA ASN A 144 -31.80 -18.00 -1.63
C ASN A 144 -32.28 -17.43 -2.98
N GLU A 145 -32.06 -16.13 -3.17
CA GLU A 145 -32.54 -15.33 -4.29
C GLU A 145 -31.37 -14.61 -4.98
N ILE A 146 -31.37 -14.64 -6.31
CA ILE A 146 -30.49 -13.82 -7.15
C ILE A 146 -31.39 -13.01 -8.06
N ASN A 147 -31.39 -11.69 -7.86
CA ASN A 147 -32.12 -10.76 -8.71
C ASN A 147 -31.14 -9.72 -9.28
N ILE A 148 -30.93 -9.78 -10.59
CA ILE A 148 -29.96 -8.97 -11.30
C ILE A 148 -30.62 -8.40 -12.56
N SER A 149 -30.49 -7.09 -12.76
CA SER A 149 -31.01 -6.37 -13.92
C SER A 149 -29.89 -5.77 -14.75
N ASP A 150 -29.97 -5.93 -16.06
CA ASP A 150 -29.13 -5.30 -17.08
C ASP A 150 -27.62 -5.39 -16.84
N ILE A 151 -27.17 -6.57 -16.39
CA ILE A 151 -25.78 -6.79 -16.04
C ILE A 151 -24.92 -7.11 -17.26
N THR A 152 -23.72 -6.55 -17.27
CA THR A 152 -22.74 -6.69 -18.35
C THR A 152 -21.48 -7.37 -17.85
N HIS A 153 -20.71 -7.96 -18.78
CA HIS A 153 -19.41 -8.53 -18.45
C HIS A 153 -18.36 -7.41 -18.42
N PRO A 154 -17.73 -7.10 -17.27
CA PRO A 154 -16.92 -5.88 -17.11
C PRO A 154 -15.66 -5.83 -18.00
N LEU A 155 -15.19 -6.99 -18.47
CA LEU A 155 -14.01 -7.10 -19.34
C LEU A 155 -14.33 -7.21 -20.84
N ILE A 156 -15.60 -7.12 -21.25
CA ILE A 156 -16.00 -7.21 -22.66
C ILE A 156 -16.62 -5.88 -23.07
N GLU A 157 -16.02 -5.23 -24.06
CA GLU A 157 -16.56 -4.01 -24.67
C GLU A 157 -17.86 -4.31 -25.41
N ASP A 158 -18.79 -3.35 -25.39
CA ASP A 158 -20.12 -3.44 -26.02
C ASP A 158 -20.90 -4.72 -25.65
N CYS A 159 -20.70 -5.23 -24.43
CA CYS A 159 -21.39 -6.41 -23.93
C CYS A 159 -22.90 -6.15 -23.84
N VAL A 160 -23.70 -7.02 -24.47
CA VAL A 160 -25.16 -6.97 -24.36
C VAL A 160 -25.58 -7.25 -22.90
N PRO A 161 -26.34 -6.34 -22.26
CA PRO A 161 -26.80 -6.53 -20.90
C PRO A 161 -27.79 -7.69 -20.81
N ASN A 162 -27.74 -8.45 -19.71
CA ASN A 162 -28.70 -9.52 -19.45
C ASN A 162 -29.28 -9.38 -18.04
N SER A 163 -30.51 -9.83 -17.86
CA SER A 163 -31.17 -9.87 -16.56
C SER A 163 -31.43 -11.31 -16.14
N ILE A 164 -31.35 -11.59 -14.83
CA ILE A 164 -31.62 -12.90 -14.27
C ILE A 164 -32.37 -12.77 -12.95
N HIS A 165 -33.42 -13.58 -12.80
CA HIS A 165 -34.16 -13.71 -11.56
C HIS A 165 -34.26 -15.19 -11.21
N LEU A 166 -33.61 -15.58 -10.11
CA LEU A 166 -33.65 -16.93 -9.55
C LEU A 166 -34.15 -16.84 -8.12
N ASN A 167 -35.21 -17.58 -7.82
CA ASN A 167 -35.72 -17.74 -6.47
C ASN A 167 -35.75 -19.23 -6.14
N ALA A 168 -34.81 -19.68 -5.30
CA ALA A 168 -34.64 -21.07 -4.87
C ALA A 168 -34.65 -22.11 -6.01
N LYS A 169 -34.17 -21.74 -7.21
CA LYS A 169 -34.20 -22.57 -8.43
C LYS A 169 -32.84 -22.57 -9.13
N SER A 170 -32.54 -23.68 -9.81
CA SER A 170 -31.39 -23.78 -10.70
C SER A 170 -31.74 -23.26 -12.11
N LEU A 171 -30.76 -22.65 -12.77
CA LEU A 171 -30.87 -22.22 -14.17
C LEU A 171 -30.29 -23.29 -15.11
N LEU A 172 -31.07 -23.73 -16.10
CA LEU A 172 -30.58 -24.53 -17.22
C LEU A 172 -30.44 -23.65 -18.47
N LEU A 173 -29.21 -23.44 -18.93
CA LEU A 173 -28.90 -22.63 -20.13
C LEU A 173 -28.76 -23.53 -21.36
N THR A 174 -29.69 -23.41 -22.30
CA THR A 174 -29.66 -24.11 -23.61
C THR A 174 -29.39 -23.15 -24.76
N GLY A 175 -28.77 -23.63 -25.85
CA GLY A 175 -28.54 -22.83 -27.07
C GLY A 175 -27.28 -23.27 -27.84
N SER A 176 -27.04 -22.69 -29.02
CA SER A 176 -25.88 -23.00 -29.87
C SER A 176 -24.54 -22.56 -29.24
N ASN A 177 -23.42 -23.22 -29.57
CA ASN A 177 -22.12 -22.99 -28.92
C ASN A 177 -21.61 -21.52 -28.95
N MET A 178 -22.15 -20.67 -29.82
CA MET A 178 -21.74 -19.27 -29.98
C MET A 178 -22.77 -18.26 -29.47
N SER A 179 -23.81 -18.70 -28.77
CA SER A 179 -24.89 -17.85 -28.25
C SER A 179 -24.56 -17.09 -26.96
N GLY A 180 -23.28 -16.99 -26.58
CA GLY A 180 -22.86 -16.24 -25.38
C GLY A 180 -23.10 -16.93 -24.03
N LYS A 181 -23.49 -18.22 -23.97
CA LYS A 181 -23.78 -18.92 -22.70
C LYS A 181 -22.61 -18.90 -21.70
N THR A 182 -21.40 -19.19 -22.17
CA THR A 182 -20.21 -19.16 -21.31
C THR A 182 -19.91 -17.75 -20.81
N THR A 183 -20.11 -16.74 -21.66
CA THR A 183 -19.98 -15.32 -21.30
C THR A 183 -20.99 -14.94 -20.23
N PHE A 184 -22.24 -15.38 -20.37
CA PHE A 184 -23.28 -15.15 -19.39
C PHE A 184 -22.94 -15.75 -18.02
N ILE A 185 -22.51 -17.01 -17.96
CA ILE A 185 -22.13 -17.67 -16.70
C ILE A 185 -20.96 -16.92 -16.03
N ARG A 186 -19.93 -16.56 -16.82
CA ARG A 186 -18.77 -15.81 -16.30
C ARG A 186 -19.15 -14.41 -15.85
N MET A 187 -20.05 -13.75 -16.56
CA MET A 187 -20.56 -12.42 -16.21
C MET A 187 -21.30 -12.46 -14.86
N VAL A 188 -22.20 -13.42 -14.64
CA VAL A 188 -22.88 -13.58 -13.35
C VAL A 188 -21.88 -13.90 -12.23
N ALA A 189 -20.94 -14.81 -12.49
CA ALA A 189 -19.93 -15.20 -11.49
C ALA A 189 -19.01 -14.03 -11.11
N LEU A 190 -18.50 -13.28 -12.08
CA LEU A 190 -17.61 -12.13 -11.83
C LEU A 190 -18.31 -11.04 -11.04
N ASN A 191 -19.52 -10.67 -11.44
CA ASN A 191 -20.27 -9.65 -10.73
C ASN A 191 -20.75 -10.09 -9.34
N SER A 192 -20.80 -11.40 -9.07
CA SER A 192 -21.09 -11.91 -7.72
C SER A 192 -19.88 -11.81 -6.78
N ILE A 193 -18.67 -11.69 -7.31
CA ILE A 193 -17.43 -11.52 -6.53
C ILE A 193 -17.15 -10.04 -6.24
N MET A 194 -17.57 -9.16 -7.16
CA MET A 194 -17.39 -7.70 -7.08
C MET A 194 -18.37 -7.06 -6.09
#